data_AF-A0A1D6I9U7-F1
#
_entry.id   AF-A0A1D6I9U7-F1
#
_cell.length_a   1.000
_cell.length_b   1.000
_cell.length_c   1.000
_cell.angle_alpha   90.00
_cell.angle_beta   90.00
_cell.angle_gamma   90.00
#
_symmetry.space_group_name_H-M   'P 1'
#
loop_
_entity.id
_entity.type
_entity.pdbx_description
1 polymer ?
#
loop_
_entity_poly.entity_id
_entity_poly.type
_entity_poly.pdbx_seq_one_letter_code
_entity_poly.pdbx_strand_id
1 'polypeptide(L)'
;MGGCGLGRGRRTACLLLLLPPLLLFAVADAAASGKEKQGVSGKLRFRRESGTFKVVQVADMHYADGRSTACEDVLPSQVAGCTDLNTTAFLYRVFRAEDPDLVVFTGDNIYGADSTDAAKSMDAAIAPAIDMKLPWAAVIGNHDQEGTLSREGVMRHLVGMKNTLASFNPEGIEIDGYGNYNLEVSGVEGTSMDEKSVLNLYFLDSGDYSTVPSINGYGWIKASQQVWFQQTSSSLQVNKLLTFFWETCSS
;
A
#
# COMPACT_ATOMS: atom_id res chain seq x y z
N MET A 1 -77.90 0.45 12.56
CA MET A 1 -78.86 1.33 11.85
C MET A 1 -78.07 2.57 11.45
N GLY A 2 -77.62 2.81 10.23
CA GLY A 2 -78.21 2.59 8.92
C GLY A 2 -78.28 3.96 8.24
N GLY A 3 -77.71 4.11 7.04
CA GLY A 3 -78.09 5.19 6.12
C GLY A 3 -76.97 6.09 5.59
N CYS A 4 -76.59 5.83 4.33
CA CYS A 4 -75.99 6.79 3.40
C CYS A 4 -76.90 8.01 3.14
N GLY A 5 -76.32 9.10 2.62
CA GLY A 5 -77.10 10.11 1.89
C GLY A 5 -76.34 11.39 1.55
N LEU A 6 -75.84 11.47 0.31
CA LEU A 6 -75.31 12.67 -0.33
C LEU A 6 -76.39 13.78 -0.45
N GLY A 7 -75.96 15.04 -0.37
CA GLY A 7 -76.79 16.18 -0.79
C GLY A 7 -75.98 17.49 -0.91
N ARG A 8 -75.41 17.75 -2.09
CA ARG A 8 -74.71 18.99 -2.46
C ARG A 8 -75.70 20.15 -2.58
N GLY A 9 -75.42 21.27 -1.90
CA GLY A 9 -76.01 22.58 -2.17
C GLY A 9 -74.91 23.64 -2.26
N ARG A 10 -74.78 24.28 -3.43
CA ARG A 10 -73.84 25.39 -3.73
C ARG A 10 -74.48 26.74 -3.42
N ARG A 11 -73.69 27.66 -2.84
CA ARG A 11 -73.62 29.15 -2.95
C ARG A 11 -72.85 29.58 -1.69
N THR A 12 -71.82 30.42 -1.71
CA THR A 12 -71.70 31.77 -2.29
C THR A 12 -70.21 32.16 -2.21
N ALA A 13 -69.74 33.01 -3.13
CA ALA A 13 -68.36 33.48 -3.20
C ALA A 13 -67.99 34.45 -2.06
N CYS A 14 -66.77 34.37 -1.54
CA CYS A 14 -66.05 35.52 -0.99
C CYS A 14 -64.53 35.30 -1.01
N LEU A 15 -63.89 36.13 -1.83
CA LEU A 15 -62.51 36.63 -1.84
C LEU A 15 -61.58 36.17 -0.70
N LEU A 16 -60.42 35.57 -1.02
CA LEU A 16 -59.18 35.67 -0.23
C LEU A 16 -57.95 35.22 -1.05
N LEU A 17 -57.17 36.23 -1.44
CA LEU A 17 -55.71 36.30 -1.58
C LEU A 17 -54.94 35.14 -2.22
N LEU A 18 -54.40 35.44 -3.41
CA LEU A 18 -53.35 34.70 -4.10
C LEU A 18 -52.07 34.61 -3.24
N LEU A 19 -51.64 33.39 -2.93
CA LEU A 19 -50.25 33.07 -2.56
C LEU A 19 -49.69 32.15 -3.66
N PRO A 20 -48.46 32.36 -4.14
CA PRO A 20 -47.88 31.53 -5.18
C PRO A 20 -47.60 30.11 -4.66
N PRO A 21 -47.65 29.08 -5.51
CA PRO A 21 -47.31 27.73 -5.09
C PRO A 21 -45.80 27.67 -4.79
N LEU A 22 -45.45 27.42 -3.53
CA LEU A 22 -44.13 26.90 -3.18
C LEU A 22 -43.99 25.54 -3.87
N LEU A 23 -43.29 25.50 -5.01
CA LEU A 23 -42.75 24.26 -5.55
C LEU A 23 -41.73 23.73 -4.52
N LEU A 24 -42.12 22.68 -3.80
CA LEU A 24 -41.17 21.83 -3.09
C LEU A 24 -40.32 21.11 -4.15
N PHE A 25 -39.17 21.67 -4.49
CA PHE A 25 -38.09 20.89 -5.07
C PHE A 25 -37.48 20.07 -3.94
N ALA A 26 -37.87 18.79 -3.84
CA ALA A 26 -37.10 17.82 -3.08
C ALA A 26 -35.75 17.68 -3.78
N VAL A 27 -34.74 18.38 -3.28
CA VAL A 27 -33.35 18.12 -3.65
C VAL A 27 -33.01 16.80 -2.98
N ALA A 28 -33.05 15.71 -3.76
CA ALA A 28 -32.42 14.47 -3.35
C ALA A 28 -30.91 14.75 -3.32
N ASP A 29 -30.38 15.06 -2.14
CA ASP A 29 -28.95 15.02 -1.89
C ASP A 29 -28.49 13.59 -2.20
N ALA A 30 -27.91 13.42 -3.40
CA ALA A 30 -27.13 12.24 -3.70
C ALA A 30 -25.90 12.31 -2.82
N ALA A 31 -26.01 11.79 -1.60
CA ALA A 31 -24.88 11.54 -0.74
C ALA A 31 -23.92 10.65 -1.52
N ALA A 32 -22.84 11.27 -2.01
CA ALA A 32 -21.71 10.55 -2.54
C ALA A 32 -21.20 9.66 -1.41
N SER A 33 -21.49 8.36 -1.51
CA SER A 33 -20.93 7.35 -0.63
C SER A 33 -19.42 7.38 -0.81
N GLY A 34 -18.74 8.11 0.07
CA GLY A 34 -17.31 8.01 0.25
C GLY A 34 -17.01 6.55 0.52
N LYS A 35 -16.28 5.91 -0.39
CA LYS A 35 -15.70 4.60 -0.13
C LYS A 35 -14.74 4.77 1.04
N GLU A 36 -15.21 4.40 2.23
CA GLU A 36 -14.41 4.31 3.44
C GLU A 36 -13.19 3.43 3.10
N LYS A 37 -11.99 4.03 3.15
CA LYS A 37 -10.74 3.28 3.06
C LYS A 37 -10.66 2.43 4.33
N GLN A 38 -11.14 1.18 4.29
CA GLN A 38 -10.77 0.18 5.28
C GLN A 38 -9.27 -0.11 5.11
N GLY A 39 -8.44 0.70 5.76
CA GLY A 39 -7.04 0.39 5.98
C GLY A 39 -6.92 -0.62 7.12
N VAL A 40 -5.94 -1.51 7.04
CA VAL A 40 -5.55 -2.37 8.16
C VAL A 40 -5.21 -1.48 9.36
N SER A 41 -6.09 -1.45 10.36
CA SER A 41 -5.97 -0.59 11.55
C SER A 41 -5.27 -1.30 12.72
N GLY A 42 -4.34 -2.22 12.42
CA GLY A 42 -3.69 -3.07 13.43
C GLY A 42 -2.22 -2.71 13.59
N LYS A 43 -1.80 -2.46 14.84
CA LYS A 43 -0.38 -2.40 15.24
C LYS A 43 0.28 -3.75 14.89
N LEU A 44 1.44 -3.74 14.23
CA LEU A 44 2.20 -4.97 13.97
C LEU A 44 2.61 -5.61 15.30
N ARG A 45 2.41 -6.93 15.44
CA ARG A 45 2.55 -7.59 16.72
C ARG A 45 2.89 -9.08 16.59
N PHE A 46 3.71 -9.59 17.50
CA PHE A 46 3.86 -11.03 17.71
C PHE A 46 2.53 -11.69 18.10
N ARG A 47 2.21 -12.82 17.46
CA ARG A 47 0.98 -13.60 17.67
C ARG A 47 0.88 -14.11 19.10
N ARG A 48 -0.33 -14.13 19.66
CA ARG A 48 -0.58 -14.57 21.04
C ARG A 48 -0.33 -16.06 21.22
N GLU A 49 -0.75 -16.85 20.24
CA GLU A 49 -0.81 -18.29 20.32
C GLU A 49 0.59 -18.91 20.17
N SER A 50 1.38 -18.39 19.24
CA SER A 50 2.70 -18.93 18.90
C SER A 50 3.86 -18.11 19.44
N GLY A 51 3.65 -16.83 19.80
CA GLY A 51 4.73 -15.91 20.12
C GLY A 51 5.63 -15.58 18.92
N THR A 52 5.17 -15.82 17.69
CA THR A 52 5.93 -15.59 16.45
C THR A 52 5.43 -14.35 15.70
N PHE A 53 6.29 -13.78 14.87
CA PHE A 53 5.93 -12.78 13.87
C PHE A 53 6.53 -13.24 12.53
N LYS A 54 5.70 -13.52 11.53
CA LYS A 54 6.13 -14.05 10.24
C LYS A 54 6.13 -12.95 9.17
N VAL A 55 7.28 -12.76 8.54
CA VAL A 55 7.44 -11.86 7.39
C VAL A 55 7.66 -12.71 6.14
N VAL A 56 6.93 -12.41 5.07
CA VAL A 56 7.26 -12.90 3.72
C VAL A 56 7.91 -11.76 2.95
N GLN A 57 9.16 -11.95 2.54
CA GLN A 57 9.88 -11.03 1.67
C GLN A 57 9.64 -11.40 0.21
N VAL A 58 9.33 -10.41 -0.60
CA VAL A 58 9.17 -10.50 -2.06
C VAL A 58 10.14 -9.50 -2.68
N ALA A 59 10.97 -9.95 -3.61
CA ALA A 59 12.00 -9.14 -4.24
C ALA A 59 12.02 -9.42 -5.74
N ASP A 60 12.45 -8.43 -6.54
CA ASP A 60 12.86 -8.61 -7.93
C ASP A 60 11.78 -9.27 -8.80
N MET A 61 10.53 -8.90 -8.57
CA MET A 61 9.40 -9.45 -9.34
C MET A 61 9.48 -9.05 -10.80
N HIS A 62 10.02 -7.85 -11.07
CA HIS A 62 10.10 -7.30 -12.43
C HIS A 62 8.76 -7.37 -13.16
N TYR A 63 7.67 -7.09 -12.43
CA TYR A 63 6.31 -7.15 -12.97
C TYR A 63 6.09 -6.02 -13.99
N ALA A 64 5.31 -6.24 -15.05
CA ALA A 64 4.97 -5.19 -16.00
C ALA A 64 3.46 -5.19 -16.28
N ASP A 65 3.04 -5.36 -17.52
CA ASP A 65 1.65 -5.22 -17.94
C ASP A 65 0.80 -6.50 -17.73
N GLY A 66 1.20 -7.39 -16.82
CA GLY A 66 0.36 -8.49 -16.39
C GLY A 66 0.28 -9.59 -17.45
N ARG A 67 -0.92 -9.77 -18.01
CA ARG A 67 -1.18 -10.81 -19.04
C ARG A 67 -0.50 -10.51 -20.38
N SER A 68 -0.19 -9.25 -20.67
CA SER A 68 0.45 -8.87 -21.93
C SER A 68 1.96 -8.99 -21.93
N THR A 69 2.58 -9.07 -20.75
CA THR A 69 4.03 -9.28 -20.62
C THR A 69 4.31 -10.78 -20.61
N ALA A 70 5.13 -11.24 -21.55
CA ALA A 70 5.57 -12.63 -21.59
C ALA A 70 6.77 -12.81 -20.66
N CYS A 71 6.89 -13.99 -20.04
CA CYS A 71 8.07 -14.29 -19.24
C CYS A 71 9.33 -14.38 -20.10
N GLU A 72 10.42 -13.83 -19.60
CA GLU A 72 11.77 -14.01 -20.15
C GLU A 72 12.53 -15.10 -19.40
N ASP A 73 13.64 -15.58 -19.98
CA ASP A 73 14.56 -16.55 -19.37
C ASP A 73 13.94 -17.86 -18.82
N VAL A 74 12.77 -18.25 -19.35
CA VAL A 74 12.14 -19.53 -19.06
C VAL A 74 12.56 -20.61 -20.06
N LEU A 75 12.42 -21.89 -19.68
CA LEU A 75 12.69 -23.00 -20.61
C LEU A 75 11.74 -22.90 -21.82
N PRO A 76 12.16 -23.34 -23.03
CA PRO A 76 11.32 -23.27 -24.23
C PRO A 76 9.92 -23.90 -24.06
N SER A 77 9.81 -24.95 -23.23
CA SER A 77 8.55 -25.62 -22.92
C SER A 77 7.61 -24.80 -22.01
N GLN A 78 8.13 -23.77 -21.34
CA GLN A 78 7.41 -22.92 -20.39
C GLN A 78 7.00 -21.58 -21.01
N VAL A 79 7.60 -21.17 -22.13
CA VAL A 79 7.29 -19.89 -22.81
C VAL A 79 5.80 -19.77 -23.12
N ALA A 80 5.19 -20.83 -23.63
CA ALA A 80 3.80 -20.82 -24.05
C ALA A 80 2.84 -20.54 -22.88
N GLY A 81 2.31 -19.33 -22.83
CA GLY A 81 1.34 -18.90 -21.83
C GLY A 81 1.94 -18.43 -20.50
N CYS A 82 3.27 -18.28 -20.39
CA CYS A 82 3.90 -17.66 -19.24
C CYS A 82 3.82 -16.14 -19.35
N THR A 83 3.31 -15.50 -18.29
CA THR A 83 3.16 -14.05 -18.17
C THR A 83 3.37 -13.63 -16.71
N ASP A 84 3.32 -12.34 -16.40
CA ASP A 84 3.41 -11.89 -15.00
C ASP A 84 2.31 -12.47 -14.10
N LEU A 85 1.19 -12.92 -14.68
CA LEU A 85 0.14 -13.62 -13.93
C LEU A 85 0.66 -14.91 -13.27
N ASN A 86 1.75 -15.50 -13.75
CA ASN A 86 2.42 -16.61 -13.11
C ASN A 86 3.02 -16.19 -11.76
N THR A 87 3.62 -15.00 -11.69
CA THR A 87 4.11 -14.37 -10.44
C THR A 87 2.94 -14.05 -9.52
N THR A 88 1.86 -13.44 -10.03
CA THR A 88 0.62 -13.21 -9.25
C THR A 88 0.11 -14.52 -8.63
N ALA A 89 -0.02 -15.58 -9.43
CA ALA A 89 -0.49 -16.87 -8.96
C ALA A 89 0.47 -17.52 -7.95
N PHE A 90 1.78 -17.30 -8.11
CA PHE A 90 2.80 -17.77 -7.17
C PHE A 90 2.66 -17.08 -5.81
N LEU A 91 2.59 -15.75 -5.78
CA LEU A 91 2.42 -14.98 -4.53
C LEU A 91 1.17 -15.39 -3.78
N TYR A 92 0.05 -15.56 -4.47
CA TYR A 92 -1.17 -16.09 -3.87
C TYR A 92 -0.99 -17.47 -3.21
N ARG A 93 -0.19 -18.36 -3.80
CA ARG A 93 0.10 -19.68 -3.19
C ARG A 93 0.99 -19.52 -1.97
N VAL A 94 2.04 -18.72 -2.06
CA VAL A 94 2.98 -18.47 -0.95
C VAL A 94 2.25 -17.84 0.23
N PHE A 95 1.49 -16.77 0.01
CA PHE A 95 0.79 -16.06 1.08
C PHE A 95 -0.24 -16.96 1.78
N ARG A 96 -0.93 -17.85 1.05
CA ARG A 96 -1.84 -18.84 1.67
C ARG A 96 -1.11 -19.92 2.47
N ALA A 97 0.02 -20.40 1.95
CA ALA A 97 0.80 -21.44 2.62
C ALA A 97 1.49 -20.91 3.88
N GLU A 98 2.00 -19.68 3.79
CA GLU A 98 2.78 -19.07 4.85
C GLU A 98 1.92 -18.35 5.89
N ASP A 99 0.76 -17.80 5.52
CA ASP A 99 -0.08 -16.99 6.41
C ASP A 99 0.76 -15.90 7.13
N PRO A 100 1.36 -14.94 6.40
CA PRO A 100 2.28 -13.97 6.99
C PRO A 100 1.58 -12.90 7.83
N ASP A 101 2.30 -12.38 8.83
CA ASP A 101 1.89 -11.19 9.60
C ASP A 101 2.23 -9.88 8.87
N LEU A 102 3.19 -9.92 7.93
CA LEU A 102 3.60 -8.80 7.09
C LEU A 102 4.20 -9.31 5.77
N VAL A 103 3.85 -8.67 4.66
CA VAL A 103 4.55 -8.84 3.38
C VAL A 103 5.49 -7.66 3.15
N VAL A 104 6.75 -7.91 2.80
CA VAL A 104 7.74 -6.87 2.53
C VAL A 104 8.22 -6.99 1.09
N PHE A 105 7.97 -5.96 0.30
CA PHE A 105 8.42 -5.84 -1.08
C PHE A 105 9.73 -5.06 -1.13
N THR A 106 10.83 -5.69 -1.55
CA THR A 106 12.19 -5.14 -1.43
C THR A 106 12.76 -4.61 -2.74
N GLY A 107 11.95 -3.86 -3.49
CA GLY A 107 12.38 -3.21 -4.73
C GLY A 107 12.29 -4.10 -5.96
N ASP A 108 12.49 -3.45 -7.12
CA ASP A 108 12.27 -4.01 -8.45
C ASP A 108 10.93 -4.76 -8.52
N ASN A 109 9.93 -4.08 -7.98
CA ASN A 109 8.55 -4.53 -7.88
C ASN A 109 7.95 -4.59 -9.28
N ILE A 110 8.28 -3.58 -10.10
CA ILE A 110 7.99 -3.54 -11.51
C ILE A 110 9.28 -3.42 -12.34
N TYR A 111 9.23 -3.93 -13.56
CA TYR A 111 10.21 -3.58 -14.57
C TYR A 111 9.69 -2.38 -15.36
N GLY A 112 10.17 -1.18 -15.00
CA GLY A 112 9.64 0.08 -15.52
C GLY A 112 9.73 0.18 -17.04
N ALA A 113 10.79 -0.35 -17.64
CA ALA A 113 11.00 -0.33 -19.09
C ALA A 113 9.90 -1.06 -19.88
N ASP A 114 9.34 -2.14 -19.32
CA ASP A 114 8.30 -2.95 -19.96
C ASP A 114 6.88 -2.57 -19.51
N SER A 115 6.77 -1.64 -18.57
CA SER A 115 5.50 -1.17 -18.01
C SER A 115 4.94 -0.01 -18.82
N THR A 116 3.85 -0.20 -19.58
CA THR A 116 3.22 0.91 -20.34
C THR A 116 2.60 1.97 -19.42
N ASP A 117 2.20 1.57 -18.22
CA ASP A 117 1.75 2.44 -17.14
C ASP A 117 2.29 1.90 -15.81
N ALA A 118 3.31 2.56 -15.27
CA ALA A 118 3.98 2.13 -14.04
C ALA A 118 3.03 2.08 -12.83
N ALA A 119 2.04 2.98 -12.75
CA ALA A 119 1.07 2.96 -11.65
C ALA A 119 0.16 1.72 -11.73
N LYS A 120 -0.34 1.38 -12.92
CA LYS A 120 -1.16 0.18 -13.12
C LYS A 120 -0.36 -1.11 -12.92
N SER A 121 0.89 -1.12 -13.37
CA SER A 121 1.79 -2.28 -13.19
C SER A 121 2.07 -2.49 -11.71
N MET A 122 2.33 -1.42 -10.96
CA MET A 122 2.50 -1.47 -9.50
C MET A 122 1.23 -1.93 -8.79
N ASP A 123 0.05 -1.45 -9.22
CA ASP A 123 -1.24 -1.92 -8.72
C ASP A 123 -1.39 -3.44 -8.89
N ALA A 124 -1.03 -3.98 -10.06
CA ALA A 124 -1.11 -5.40 -10.36
C ALA A 124 -0.08 -6.24 -9.59
N ALA A 125 1.15 -5.73 -9.45
CA ALA A 125 2.23 -6.39 -8.72
C ALA A 125 1.90 -6.59 -7.23
N ILE A 126 1.32 -5.56 -6.60
CA ILE A 126 0.99 -5.57 -5.16
C ILE A 126 -0.40 -6.14 -4.88
N ALA A 127 -1.27 -6.27 -5.90
CA ALA A 127 -2.64 -6.77 -5.77
C ALA A 127 -2.77 -8.03 -4.90
N PRO A 128 -1.89 -9.07 -4.99
CA PRO A 128 -2.02 -10.26 -4.15
C PRO A 128 -2.04 -9.96 -2.64
N ALA A 129 -1.23 -9.01 -2.15
CA ALA A 129 -1.22 -8.63 -0.74
C ALA A 129 -2.49 -7.88 -0.36
N ILE A 130 -2.93 -6.96 -1.22
CA ILE A 130 -4.15 -6.15 -1.01
C ILE A 130 -5.41 -7.02 -1.00
N ASP A 131 -5.55 -7.91 -1.98
CA ASP A 131 -6.71 -8.79 -2.16
C ASP A 131 -6.83 -9.80 -1.01
N MET A 132 -5.69 -10.28 -0.50
CA MET A 132 -5.63 -11.13 0.70
C MET A 132 -5.76 -10.34 2.01
N LYS A 133 -5.91 -9.01 1.95
CA LYS A 133 -6.02 -8.10 3.11
C LYS A 133 -4.82 -8.19 4.05
N LEU A 134 -3.65 -8.51 3.52
CA LEU A 134 -2.42 -8.56 4.30
C LEU A 134 -1.87 -7.13 4.45
N PRO A 135 -1.36 -6.76 5.64
CA PRO A 135 -0.52 -5.58 5.75
C PRO A 135 0.76 -5.81 4.93
N TRP A 136 1.21 -4.77 4.25
CA TRP A 136 2.42 -4.85 3.44
C TRP A 136 3.22 -3.54 3.48
N ALA A 137 4.52 -3.64 3.27
CA ALA A 137 5.43 -2.51 3.17
C ALA A 137 6.32 -2.68 1.94
N ALA A 138 6.87 -1.58 1.41
CA ALA A 138 7.69 -1.63 0.21
C ALA A 138 8.84 -0.61 0.24
N VAL A 139 9.97 -0.98 -0.35
CA VAL A 139 11.01 -0.06 -0.84
C VAL A 139 11.07 -0.10 -2.37
N ILE A 140 11.79 0.84 -2.94
CA ILE A 140 11.88 1.08 -4.38
C ILE A 140 13.22 0.56 -4.89
N GLY A 141 13.22 -0.20 -5.98
CA GLY A 141 14.44 -0.60 -6.69
C GLY A 141 14.84 0.39 -7.78
N ASN A 142 15.88 0.07 -8.55
CA ASN A 142 16.32 0.93 -9.66
C ASN A 142 15.32 0.87 -10.84
N HIS A 143 14.76 -0.31 -11.13
CA HIS A 143 13.87 -0.51 -12.27
C HIS A 143 12.47 0.09 -12.09
N ASP A 144 12.04 0.27 -10.84
CA ASP A 144 10.70 0.75 -10.52
C ASP A 144 10.38 2.14 -11.12
N GLN A 145 11.39 2.96 -11.34
CA GLN A 145 11.26 4.34 -11.84
C GLN A 145 11.60 4.52 -13.33
N GLU A 146 11.89 3.43 -14.04
CA GLU A 146 12.30 3.48 -15.45
C GLU A 146 11.12 3.58 -16.42
N GLY A 147 9.89 3.63 -15.89
CA GLY A 147 8.64 3.75 -16.65
C GLY A 147 8.04 5.16 -16.63
N THR A 148 6.73 5.24 -16.42
CA THR A 148 5.97 6.51 -16.50
C THR A 148 5.95 7.33 -15.20
N LEU A 149 6.54 6.84 -14.12
CA LEU A 149 6.63 7.53 -12.83
C LEU A 149 8.09 7.81 -12.46
N SER A 150 8.35 8.99 -11.88
CA SER A 150 9.63 9.26 -11.21
C SER A 150 9.77 8.43 -9.92
N ARG A 151 10.98 8.31 -9.36
CA ARG A 151 11.21 7.67 -8.05
C ARG A 151 10.24 8.15 -6.96
N GLU A 152 10.09 9.47 -6.84
CA GLU A 152 9.15 10.06 -5.89
C GLU A 152 7.70 9.70 -6.25
N GLY A 153 7.36 9.69 -7.55
CA GLY A 153 6.06 9.27 -8.05
C GLY A 153 5.72 7.84 -7.67
N VAL A 154 6.69 6.92 -7.79
CA VAL A 154 6.56 5.52 -7.36
C VAL A 154 6.27 5.44 -5.87
N MET A 155 7.09 6.11 -5.03
CA MET A 155 6.85 6.13 -3.58
C MET A 155 5.46 6.68 -3.26
N ARG A 156 5.07 7.77 -3.92
CA ARG A 156 3.76 8.42 -3.73
C ARG A 156 2.62 7.47 -4.04
N HIS A 157 2.76 6.67 -5.09
CA HIS A 157 1.80 5.66 -5.46
C HIS A 157 1.71 4.57 -4.39
N LEU A 158 2.84 3.98 -3.99
CA LEU A 158 2.92 2.93 -2.96
C LEU A 158 2.29 3.36 -1.62
N VAL A 159 2.56 4.58 -1.16
CA VAL A 159 1.97 5.14 0.08
C VAL A 159 0.47 5.40 -0.06
N GLY A 160 -0.03 5.63 -1.28
CA GLY A 160 -1.45 5.88 -1.55
C GLY A 160 -2.33 4.63 -1.58
N MET A 161 -1.71 3.44 -1.73
CA MET A 161 -2.38 2.16 -1.92
C MET A 161 -3.03 1.64 -0.64
N LYS A 162 -3.96 0.68 -0.77
CA LYS A 162 -4.68 0.11 0.37
C LYS A 162 -3.77 -0.80 1.19
N ASN A 163 -3.96 -0.80 2.51
CA ASN A 163 -3.27 -1.68 3.47
C ASN A 163 -1.73 -1.53 3.47
N THR A 164 -1.21 -0.48 2.85
CA THR A 164 0.20 -0.15 2.88
C THR A 164 0.61 0.34 4.26
N LEU A 165 1.76 -0.10 4.70
CA LEU A 165 2.52 0.43 5.83
C LEU A 165 3.75 1.20 5.32
N ALA A 166 3.94 1.29 4.00
CA ALA A 166 5.00 2.10 3.43
C ALA A 166 4.73 3.58 3.73
N SER A 167 5.79 4.33 4.01
CA SER A 167 5.73 5.76 4.31
C SER A 167 6.80 6.50 3.54
N PHE A 168 6.58 7.79 3.32
CA PHE A 168 7.67 8.69 2.93
C PHE A 168 8.70 8.87 4.05
N ASN A 169 9.80 9.54 3.71
CA ASN A 169 10.79 9.99 4.68
C ASN A 169 10.11 10.76 5.84
N PRO A 170 10.66 10.70 7.07
CA PRO A 170 10.07 11.41 8.21
C PRO A 170 10.06 12.93 7.96
N GLU A 171 8.97 13.57 8.36
CA GLU A 171 8.81 15.02 8.19
C GLU A 171 9.91 15.81 8.92
N GLY A 172 10.41 16.86 8.27
CA GLY A 172 11.41 17.75 8.85
C GLY A 172 12.83 17.18 8.90
N ILE A 173 13.07 16.00 8.33
CA ILE A 173 14.41 15.40 8.19
C ILE A 173 14.78 15.33 6.71
N GLU A 174 15.92 15.94 6.35
CA GLU A 174 16.50 15.78 5.02
C GLU A 174 17.25 14.46 4.93
N ILE A 175 16.75 13.55 4.09
CA ILE A 175 17.32 12.22 3.85
C ILE A 175 17.33 11.99 2.34
N ASP A 176 18.43 11.45 1.82
CA ASP A 176 18.54 11.07 0.41
C ASP A 176 17.52 9.98 0.05
N GLY A 177 16.99 10.06 -1.18
CA GLY A 177 15.98 9.12 -1.68
C GLY A 177 14.58 9.34 -1.11
N TYR A 178 13.68 8.39 -1.34
CA TYR A 178 12.30 8.42 -0.91
C TYR A 178 11.89 7.09 -0.29
N GLY A 179 11.15 7.15 0.81
CA GLY A 179 10.70 5.93 1.47
C GLY A 179 11.71 5.35 2.45
N ASN A 180 12.46 6.22 3.14
CA ASN A 180 13.24 5.83 4.31
C ASN A 180 12.34 5.89 5.54
N TYR A 181 11.98 4.74 6.12
CA TYR A 181 11.08 4.67 7.28
C TYR A 181 11.35 3.43 8.13
N ASN A 182 10.81 3.41 9.35
CA ASN A 182 10.87 2.27 10.23
C ASN A 182 9.46 1.79 10.62
N LEU A 183 9.29 0.49 10.75
CA LEU A 183 8.10 -0.13 11.33
C LEU A 183 8.45 -0.82 12.64
N GLU A 184 7.67 -0.54 13.66
CA GLU A 184 7.81 -1.13 14.99
C GLU A 184 6.85 -2.31 15.16
N VAL A 185 7.37 -3.45 15.59
CA VAL A 185 6.60 -4.66 15.86
C VAL A 185 6.54 -4.86 17.38
N SER A 186 5.33 -4.80 17.92
CA SER A 186 5.09 -4.90 19.36
C SER A 186 5.09 -6.33 19.87
N GLY A 187 5.39 -6.52 21.16
CA GLY A 187 5.36 -7.83 21.81
C GLY A 187 3.96 -8.43 21.91
N VAL A 188 3.83 -9.63 22.44
CA VAL A 188 2.52 -10.30 22.56
C VAL A 188 1.55 -9.51 23.45
N GLU A 189 0.30 -9.38 23.01
CA GLU A 189 -0.76 -8.66 23.73
C GLU A 189 -1.01 -9.26 25.13
N GLY A 190 -1.18 -8.41 26.14
CA GLY A 190 -1.39 -8.81 27.54
C GLY A 190 -0.13 -9.27 28.26
N THR A 191 1.06 -9.12 27.66
CA THR A 191 2.35 -9.38 28.31
C THR A 191 3.01 -8.07 28.78
N SER A 192 4.12 -8.15 29.52
CA SER A 192 4.93 -6.98 29.89
C SER A 192 5.57 -6.25 28.69
N MET A 193 5.31 -6.74 27.47
CA MET A 193 5.89 -6.29 26.21
C MET A 193 4.83 -5.86 25.20
N ASP A 194 3.56 -5.85 25.61
CA ASP A 194 2.42 -5.44 24.80
C ASP A 194 2.64 -4.07 24.14
N GLU A 195 3.09 -3.08 24.92
CA GLU A 195 3.31 -1.73 24.43
C GLU A 195 4.77 -1.43 24.08
N LYS A 196 5.63 -2.46 24.04
CA LYS A 196 7.04 -2.29 23.72
C LYS A 196 7.29 -2.72 22.28
N SER A 197 8.01 -1.90 21.51
CA SER A 197 8.65 -2.38 20.30
C SER A 197 9.65 -3.48 20.66
N VAL A 198 9.52 -4.64 20.04
CA VAL A 198 10.37 -5.81 20.26
C VAL A 198 11.27 -6.07 19.06
N LEU A 199 10.78 -5.70 17.87
CA LEU A 199 11.48 -5.80 16.60
C LEU A 199 11.24 -4.51 15.82
N ASN A 200 12.31 -3.89 15.33
CA ASN A 200 12.25 -2.75 14.42
C ASN A 200 12.71 -3.19 13.02
N LEU A 201 11.90 -2.85 12.03
CA LEU A 201 12.17 -3.09 10.60
C LEU A 201 12.52 -1.75 9.97
N TYR A 202 13.70 -1.64 9.36
CA TYR A 202 14.14 -0.44 8.66
C TYR A 202 14.09 -0.64 7.16
N PHE A 203 13.46 0.31 6.47
CA PHE A 203 13.25 0.35 5.04
C PHE A 203 14.04 1.54 4.48
N LEU A 204 14.98 1.29 3.58
CA LEU A 204 15.86 2.32 3.04
C LEU A 204 15.84 2.32 1.52
N ASP A 205 15.89 3.52 0.95
CA ASP A 205 16.05 3.74 -0.47
C ASP A 205 17.55 3.79 -0.84
N SER A 206 18.14 2.68 -1.25
CA SER A 206 19.56 2.62 -1.65
C SER A 206 19.90 3.45 -2.90
N GLY A 207 18.90 4.03 -3.55
CA GLY A 207 19.03 4.82 -4.77
C GLY A 207 18.90 3.96 -6.02
N ASP A 208 19.46 4.50 -7.10
CA ASP A 208 19.30 3.98 -8.46
C ASP A 208 20.66 3.55 -9.02
N TYR A 209 21.19 4.26 -10.00
CA TYR A 209 22.56 4.12 -10.48
C TYR A 209 23.49 5.14 -9.81
N SER A 210 24.78 4.85 -9.84
CA SER A 210 25.81 5.76 -9.37
C SER A 210 25.79 7.06 -10.16
N THR A 211 25.76 8.18 -9.45
CA THR A 211 25.91 9.52 -10.02
C THR A 211 27.35 10.03 -10.02
N VAL A 212 28.30 9.22 -9.52
CA VAL A 212 29.72 9.57 -9.45
C VAL A 212 30.41 9.10 -10.73
N PRO A 213 30.97 10.00 -11.57
CA PRO A 213 31.48 9.63 -12.90
C PRO A 213 32.59 8.55 -12.91
N SER A 214 33.33 8.41 -11.82
CA SER A 214 34.40 7.41 -11.69
C SER A 214 33.92 6.06 -11.14
N ILE A 215 32.65 5.95 -10.75
CA ILE A 215 32.06 4.74 -10.17
C ILE A 215 30.87 4.39 -11.05
N ASN A 216 31.02 3.38 -11.90
CA ASN A 216 29.92 2.86 -12.70
C ASN A 216 29.08 1.87 -11.89
N GLY A 217 27.84 1.61 -12.33
CA GLY A 217 26.95 0.63 -11.72
C GLY A 217 25.93 1.26 -10.78
N TYR A 218 25.56 0.55 -9.73
CA TYR A 218 24.45 0.89 -8.84
C TYR A 218 24.77 1.99 -7.83
N GLY A 219 23.71 2.57 -7.29
CA GLY A 219 23.71 3.47 -6.15
C GLY A 219 24.11 2.77 -4.86
N TRP A 220 23.99 3.50 -3.75
CA TRP A 220 24.31 3.01 -2.42
C TRP A 220 23.72 3.93 -1.38
N ILE A 221 23.54 3.38 -0.18
CA ILE A 221 23.08 4.11 1.01
C ILE A 221 24.00 5.29 1.32
N LYS A 222 23.41 6.48 1.34
CA LYS A 222 24.10 7.75 1.56
C LYS A 222 24.31 8.03 3.05
N ALA A 223 25.21 8.98 3.32
CA ALA A 223 25.53 9.36 4.69
C ALA A 223 24.31 9.89 5.47
N SER A 224 23.41 10.62 4.82
CA SER A 224 22.17 11.11 5.44
C SER A 224 21.29 9.97 5.97
N GLN A 225 21.17 8.89 5.19
CA GLN A 225 20.42 7.68 5.55
C GLN A 225 21.09 6.90 6.69
N GLN A 226 22.42 6.79 6.66
CA GLN A 226 23.19 6.18 7.76
C GLN A 226 22.99 6.96 9.06
N VAL A 227 23.06 8.30 9.02
CA VAL A 227 22.82 9.17 10.18
C VAL A 227 21.40 9.01 10.70
N TRP A 228 20.41 9.07 9.81
CA TRP A 228 19.00 8.85 10.19
C TRP A 228 18.80 7.48 10.84
N PHE A 229 19.35 6.41 10.25
CA PHE A 229 19.26 5.07 10.81
C PHE A 229 19.91 5.01 12.19
N GLN A 230 21.12 5.54 12.36
CA GLN A 230 21.83 5.52 13.64
C GLN A 230 21.05 6.30 14.73
N GLN A 231 20.52 7.47 14.39
CA GLN A 231 19.73 8.28 15.32
C GLN A 231 18.42 7.61 15.70
N THR A 232 17.68 7.09 14.71
CA THR A 232 16.40 6.39 14.91
C THR A 232 16.60 5.09 15.67
N SER A 233 17.62 4.31 15.34
CA SER A 233 18.00 3.11 16.08
C SER A 233 18.37 3.45 17.52
N SER A 234 19.16 4.49 17.76
CA SER A 234 19.55 4.89 19.12
C SER A 234 18.38 5.41 19.95
N SER A 235 17.42 6.13 19.36
CA SER A 235 16.23 6.60 20.09
C SER A 235 15.28 5.45 20.44
N LEU A 236 15.20 4.41 19.59
CA LEU A 236 14.38 3.22 19.81
C LEU A 236 15.06 2.19 20.73
N GLN A 237 16.38 2.26 20.92
CA GLN A 237 17.15 1.39 21.81
C GLN A 237 16.79 1.50 23.30
N VAL A 238 15.88 2.40 23.69
CA VAL A 238 15.46 2.54 25.09
C VAL A 238 14.79 1.26 25.63
N ASN A 239 14.33 0.31 24.79
CA ASN A 239 13.94 -1.04 25.24
C ASN A 239 13.95 -2.11 24.10
N LYS A 240 14.92 -3.07 24.10
CA LYS A 240 15.00 -4.41 23.39
C LYS A 240 15.54 -4.47 21.94
N LEU A 241 15.81 -5.62 21.30
CA LEU A 241 16.58 -6.87 21.59
C LEU A 241 17.00 -7.53 20.23
N LEU A 242 16.38 -7.17 19.08
CA LEU A 242 16.80 -7.53 17.71
C LEU A 242 16.49 -6.41 16.68
N THR A 243 17.35 -6.27 15.66
CA THR A 243 17.22 -5.31 14.54
C THR A 243 17.33 -6.07 13.21
N PHE A 244 16.43 -5.79 12.26
CA PHE A 244 16.48 -6.32 10.88
C PHE A 244 16.48 -5.19 9.86
N PHE A 245 17.18 -5.43 8.75
CA PHE A 245 17.44 -4.45 7.70
C PHE A 245 16.86 -4.94 6.38
N TRP A 246 16.09 -4.10 5.70
CA TRP A 246 15.58 -4.37 4.36
C TRP A 246 16.13 -3.33 3.39
N GLU A 247 17.06 -3.80 2.56
CA GLU A 247 17.61 -3.07 1.42
C GLU A 247 17.28 -3.84 0.15
N THR A 248 17.18 -3.12 -0.96
CA THR A 248 17.19 -3.72 -2.30
C THR A 248 18.59 -4.28 -2.57
N CYS A 249 18.68 -5.53 -3.02
CA CYS A 249 19.90 -6.03 -3.63
C CYS A 249 19.85 -5.63 -5.10
N SER A 250 20.53 -4.56 -5.50
CA SER A 250 20.67 -4.24 -6.92
C SER A 250 21.28 -5.44 -7.66
N SER A 251 20.52 -6.03 -8.59
CA SER A 251 20.93 -7.19 -9.40
C SER A 251 21.63 -6.76 -10.68
#